data_AF-A0A925UX82-F1
#
_entry.id   AF-A0A925UX82-F1
#
_cell.length_a   1.000
_cell.length_b   1.000
_cell.length_c   1.000
_cell.angle_alpha   90.00
_cell.angle_beta   90.00
_cell.angle_gamma   90.00
#
_symmetry.space_group_name_H-M   'P 1'
#
loop_
_entity.id
_entity.type
_entity.pdbx_description
1 polymer ?
#
loop_
_entity_poly.entity_id
_entity_poly.type
_entity_poly.pdbx_seq_one_letter_code
_entity_poly.pdbx_strand_id
1 'polypeptide(L)'
;MSNGSRKISESRVRSSECLATVVVAPIRNPKSGLRNRKRLGFSLLEAIAATALVGVGVASAMGGLAAMAKTDRLLLERETMQRLAALKYDEIIATGQIETADLSGDFAEQNLDKYEWEATVEPSGEENLEILTITVNQTGVTEGPQATFDGLIFKPPIEGGAQ
;
A
#
# COMPACT_ATOMS: atom_id res chain seq x y z
N MET A 1 -33.23 -10.08 -22.22
CA MET A 1 -32.21 -10.98 -22.82
C MET A 1 -32.05 -10.60 -24.28
N SER A 2 -31.04 -9.81 -24.62
CA SER A 2 -30.79 -9.33 -25.99
C SER A 2 -29.31 -9.53 -26.31
N ASN A 3 -29.04 -10.36 -27.31
CA ASN A 3 -27.76 -10.94 -27.64
C ASN A 3 -27.13 -10.13 -28.78
N GLY A 4 -26.12 -9.30 -28.46
CA GLY A 4 -25.43 -8.43 -29.42
C GLY A 4 -24.23 -9.12 -30.06
N SER A 5 -24.45 -9.74 -31.23
CA SER A 5 -23.41 -10.31 -32.08
C SER A 5 -22.38 -9.26 -32.53
N ARG A 6 -21.14 -9.39 -32.06
CA ARG A 6 -19.99 -8.65 -32.63
C ARG A 6 -19.45 -9.40 -33.84
N LYS A 7 -19.57 -8.77 -35.01
CA LYS A 7 -18.92 -9.19 -36.26
C LYS A 7 -17.40 -9.04 -36.10
N ILE A 8 -16.68 -10.13 -36.33
CA ILE A 8 -15.21 -10.16 -36.41
C ILE A 8 -14.85 -9.72 -37.83
N SER A 9 -14.17 -8.57 -37.96
CA SER A 9 -13.67 -8.05 -39.23
C SER A 9 -12.33 -8.70 -39.56
N GLU A 10 -12.33 -9.56 -40.58
CA GLU A 10 -11.14 -10.05 -41.26
C GLU A 10 -10.48 -8.90 -42.03
N SER A 11 -9.24 -8.55 -41.69
CA SER A 11 -8.36 -7.74 -42.54
C SER A 11 -7.30 -8.61 -43.17
N ARG A 12 -7.65 -9.18 -44.32
CA ARG A 12 -6.77 -9.90 -45.24
C ARG A 12 -5.98 -8.88 -46.07
N VAL A 13 -4.73 -8.61 -45.71
CA VAL A 13 -3.79 -7.90 -46.59
C VAL A 13 -2.96 -8.93 -47.34
N ARG A 14 -3.32 -9.12 -48.62
CA ARG A 14 -2.49 -9.76 -49.64
C ARG A 14 -1.61 -8.69 -50.30
N SER A 15 -0.31 -8.94 -50.36
CA SER A 15 0.61 -8.37 -51.36
C SER A 15 1.75 -9.40 -51.47
N SER A 16 1.76 -10.32 -52.43
CA SER A 16 2.07 -10.15 -53.86
C SER A 16 3.47 -9.56 -54.09
N GLU A 17 4.37 -10.49 -54.41
CA GLU A 17 5.56 -10.37 -55.27
C GLU A 17 6.81 -9.63 -54.76
N CYS A 18 7.85 -10.43 -54.45
CA CYS A 18 9.16 -10.30 -55.09
C CYS A 18 9.95 -11.60 -54.87
N LEU A 19 9.82 -12.53 -55.82
CA LEU A 19 10.62 -13.75 -55.90
C LEU A 19 12.04 -13.39 -56.33
N ALA A 20 12.91 -13.13 -55.36
CA ALA A 20 14.35 -13.25 -55.54
C ALA A 20 14.78 -14.59 -54.96
N THR A 21 15.06 -15.56 -55.84
CA THR A 21 15.77 -16.78 -55.45
C THR A 21 17.19 -16.39 -55.07
N VAL A 22 17.40 -16.07 -53.80
CA VAL A 22 18.72 -15.87 -53.23
C VAL A 22 19.35 -17.25 -53.09
N VAL A 23 20.21 -17.62 -54.03
CA VAL A 23 21.14 -18.75 -53.85
C VAL A 23 22.17 -18.31 -52.82
N VAL A 24 21.86 -18.53 -51.54
CA VAL A 24 22.80 -18.31 -50.44
C VAL A 24 23.88 -19.38 -50.54
N ALA A 25 25.06 -19.01 -51.03
CA ALA A 25 26.24 -19.83 -50.85
C ALA A 25 26.44 -20.06 -49.33
N PRO A 26 26.76 -21.29 -48.87
CA PRO A 26 27.01 -21.50 -47.46
C PRO A 26 28.22 -20.65 -47.06
N ILE A 27 28.01 -19.67 -46.17
CA ILE A 27 29.09 -18.92 -45.52
C ILE A 27 29.84 -19.91 -44.63
N ARG A 28 30.76 -20.70 -45.20
CA ARG A 28 31.76 -21.43 -44.45
C ARG A 28 32.78 -20.41 -43.98
N ASN A 29 32.69 -20.03 -42.72
CA ASN A 29 33.77 -19.32 -42.03
C ASN A 29 34.96 -20.30 -41.85
N PRO A 30 36.08 -20.16 -42.60
CA PRO A 30 37.20 -21.10 -42.52
C PRO A 30 38.18 -20.77 -41.39
N LYS A 31 37.76 -19.94 -40.42
CA LYS A 31 38.50 -19.65 -39.21
C LYS A 31 37.63 -19.89 -37.98
N SER A 32 37.09 -21.11 -37.84
CA SER A 32 36.81 -21.65 -36.49
C SER A 32 38.16 -22.00 -35.84
N GLY A 33 38.97 -20.97 -35.60
CA GLY A 33 40.23 -21.08 -34.90
C GLY A 33 39.91 -21.55 -33.49
N LEU A 34 40.18 -22.83 -33.26
CA LEU A 34 40.33 -23.42 -31.94
C LEU A 34 39.16 -23.13 -31.00
N ARG A 35 38.20 -24.04 -31.03
CA ARG A 35 37.35 -24.34 -29.87
C ARG A 35 38.26 -24.84 -28.75
N ASN A 36 39.08 -23.93 -28.20
CA ASN A 36 39.84 -24.15 -26.99
C ASN A 36 38.80 -24.09 -25.87
N ARG A 37 38.00 -25.16 -25.73
CA ARG A 37 37.42 -25.52 -24.44
C ARG A 37 38.61 -25.86 -23.55
N LYS A 38 39.35 -24.83 -23.12
CA LYS A 38 39.98 -24.87 -21.82
C LYS A 38 38.81 -25.21 -20.90
N ARG A 39 38.76 -26.44 -20.42
CA ARG A 39 37.93 -26.80 -19.29
C ARG A 39 38.52 -25.97 -18.14
N LEU A 40 38.08 -24.73 -18.05
CA LEU A 40 38.34 -23.84 -16.95
C LEU A 40 37.54 -24.45 -15.80
N GLY A 41 38.15 -25.40 -15.11
CA GLY A 41 37.66 -25.77 -13.78
C GLY A 41 37.71 -24.51 -12.92
N PHE A 42 36.70 -24.31 -12.09
CA PHE A 42 36.69 -23.23 -11.11
C PHE A 42 38.00 -23.28 -10.32
N SER A 43 38.74 -22.18 -10.32
CA SER A 43 39.90 -22.09 -9.44
C SER A 43 39.41 -22.07 -7.98
N LEU A 44 40.19 -22.62 -7.06
CA LEU A 44 39.85 -22.59 -5.62
C LEU A 44 39.58 -21.15 -5.15
N LEU A 45 40.36 -20.19 -5.64
CA LEU A 45 40.20 -18.77 -5.33
C LEU A 45 38.85 -18.22 -5.80
N GLU A 46 38.41 -18.61 -7.00
CA GLU A 46 37.12 -18.20 -7.55
C GLU A 46 35.96 -18.80 -6.76
N ALA A 47 36.07 -20.06 -6.34
CA ALA A 47 35.06 -20.69 -5.49
C ALA A 47 34.95 -19.98 -4.12
N ILE A 48 36.07 -19.59 -3.51
CA ILE A 48 36.10 -18.85 -2.24
C ILE A 48 35.52 -17.43 -2.44
N ALA A 49 35.85 -16.76 -3.53
CA ALA A 49 35.28 -15.44 -3.83
C ALA A 49 33.76 -15.52 -4.06
N ALA A 50 33.30 -16.52 -4.81
CA ALA A 50 31.87 -16.74 -5.06
C ALA A 50 31.10 -17.04 -3.77
N THR A 51 31.61 -17.90 -2.89
CA THR A 51 30.94 -18.20 -1.61
C THR A 51 30.92 -16.98 -0.69
N ALA A 52 31.98 -16.18 -0.66
CA ALA A 52 31.99 -14.92 0.09
C ALA A 52 30.91 -13.94 -0.42
N LEU A 53 30.79 -13.78 -1.74
CA LEU A 53 29.78 -12.91 -2.36
C LEU A 53 28.35 -13.41 -2.08
N VAL A 54 28.11 -14.71 -2.16
CA VAL A 54 26.81 -15.30 -1.80
C VAL A 54 26.48 -15.07 -0.33
N GLY A 55 27.45 -15.22 0.58
CA GLY A 55 27.25 -14.96 2.00
C GLY A 55 26.76 -13.54 2.29
N VAL A 56 27.39 -12.54 1.66
CA VAL A 56 26.96 -11.13 1.77
C VAL A 56 25.58 -10.92 1.16
N GLY A 57 25.29 -11.53 0.01
CA GLY A 57 23.98 -11.45 -0.65
C GLY A 57 22.84 -12.04 0.17
N VAL A 58 23.08 -13.17 0.85
CA VAL A 58 22.08 -13.79 1.73
C VAL A 58 21.83 -12.92 2.96
N ALA A 59 22.89 -12.38 3.57
CA ALA A 59 22.76 -11.52 4.74
C ALA A 59 21.96 -10.24 4.43
N SER A 60 22.21 -9.60 3.28
CA SER A 60 21.47 -8.41 2.86
C SER A 60 20.01 -8.72 2.54
N ALA A 61 19.73 -9.85 1.89
CA ALA A 61 18.35 -10.30 1.61
C ALA A 61 17.55 -10.54 2.90
N MET A 62 18.16 -11.20 3.90
CA MET A 62 17.53 -11.41 5.21
C MET A 62 17.27 -10.08 5.93
N GLY A 63 18.20 -9.13 5.85
CA GLY A 63 18.01 -7.78 6.38
C GLY A 63 16.81 -7.07 5.74
N GLY A 64 16.64 -7.21 4.43
CA GLY A 64 15.47 -6.67 3.71
C GLY A 64 14.15 -7.28 4.18
N LEU A 65 14.09 -8.61 4.33
CA LEU A 65 12.89 -9.30 4.82
C LEU A 65 12.55 -8.91 6.27
N ALA A 66 13.56 -8.76 7.13
CA ALA A 66 13.35 -8.33 8.52
C ALA A 66 12.78 -6.91 8.58
N ALA A 67 13.26 -6.01 7.70
CA ALA A 67 12.72 -4.66 7.58
C ALA A 67 11.24 -4.66 7.14
N MET A 68 10.91 -5.45 6.11
CA MET A 68 9.53 -5.62 5.64
C MET A 68 8.60 -6.16 6.73
N ALA A 69 9.03 -7.19 7.46
CA ALA A 69 8.23 -7.76 8.55
C ALA A 69 7.95 -6.74 9.67
N LYS A 70 8.92 -5.84 9.95
CA LYS A 70 8.72 -4.75 10.91
C LYS A 70 7.72 -3.74 10.39
N THR A 71 7.79 -3.36 9.12
CA THR A 71 6.84 -2.41 8.54
C THR A 71 5.43 -2.97 8.48
N ASP A 72 5.27 -4.26 8.16
CA ASP A 72 3.95 -4.90 8.11
C ASP A 72 3.23 -4.85 9.46
N ARG A 73 3.95 -5.09 10.55
CA ARG A 73 3.38 -4.97 11.91
C ARG A 73 2.91 -3.55 12.22
N LEU A 74 3.71 -2.55 11.85
CA LEU A 74 3.35 -1.14 12.05
C LEU A 74 2.15 -0.72 11.18
N LEU A 75 2.04 -1.28 9.96
CA LEU A 75 0.91 -1.01 9.07
C LEU A 75 -0.38 -1.62 9.62
N LEU A 76 -0.34 -2.87 10.07
CA LEU A 76 -1.49 -3.53 10.70
C LEU A 76 -1.97 -2.79 11.94
N GLU A 77 -1.03 -2.27 12.74
CA GLU A 77 -1.34 -1.47 13.91
C GLU A 77 -2.03 -0.15 13.54
N ARG A 78 -1.51 0.56 12.54
CA ARG A 78 -2.14 1.79 12.01
C ARG A 78 -3.51 1.54 11.39
N GLU A 79 -3.67 0.48 10.61
CA GLU A 79 -4.96 0.09 10.03
C GLU A 79 -6.00 -0.17 11.13
N THR A 80 -5.59 -0.86 12.20
CA THR A 80 -6.45 -1.10 13.36
C THR A 80 -6.87 0.21 14.02
N MET A 81 -5.93 1.13 14.27
CA MET A 81 -6.25 2.43 14.87
C MET A 81 -7.14 3.30 13.98
N GLN A 82 -6.91 3.30 12.66
CA GLN A 82 -7.77 4.00 11.70
C GLN A 82 -9.19 3.47 11.72
N ARG A 83 -9.35 2.14 11.78
CA ARG A 83 -10.67 1.52 11.88
C ARG A 83 -11.37 1.88 13.19
N LEU A 84 -10.65 1.92 14.31
CA LEU A 84 -11.20 2.35 15.59
C LEU A 84 -11.62 3.82 15.57
N ALA A 85 -10.81 4.70 14.97
CA ALA A 85 -11.14 6.11 14.84
C ALA A 85 -12.44 6.32 14.03
N ALA A 86 -12.57 5.63 12.90
CA ALA A 86 -13.77 5.68 12.07
C ALA A 86 -15.02 5.14 12.81
N LEU A 87 -14.88 4.02 13.53
CA LEU A 87 -15.99 3.47 14.33
C LEU A 87 -16.44 4.44 15.43
N LYS A 88 -15.49 5.09 16.11
CA LYS A 88 -15.82 6.05 17.17
C LYS A 88 -16.43 7.33 16.60
N TYR A 89 -16.01 7.74 15.41
CA TYR A 89 -16.63 8.85 14.68
C TYR A 89 -18.10 8.57 14.39
N ASP A 90 -18.40 7.41 13.82
CA ASP A 90 -19.77 7.01 13.53
C ASP A 90 -20.62 6.91 14.81
N GLU A 91 -20.04 6.44 15.90
CA GLU A 91 -20.73 6.36 17.21
C GLU A 91 -21.07 7.75 17.76
N ILE A 92 -20.12 8.68 17.77
CA ILE A 92 -20.32 10.05 18.29
C ILE A 92 -21.39 10.78 17.47
N ILE A 93 -21.37 10.62 16.14
CA ILE A 93 -22.37 11.21 15.26
C ILE A 93 -23.74 10.57 15.48
N ALA A 94 -23.80 9.24 15.58
CA ALA A 94 -25.07 8.54 15.76
C ALA A 94 -25.73 8.84 17.12
N THR A 95 -24.92 9.07 18.16
CA THR A 95 -25.41 9.38 19.51
C THR A 95 -25.68 10.86 19.74
N GLY A 96 -25.11 11.75 18.91
CA GLY A 96 -25.22 13.20 19.08
C GLY A 96 -24.51 13.72 20.34
N GLN A 97 -23.56 12.94 20.88
CA GLN A 97 -22.92 13.19 22.18
C GLN A 97 -21.88 14.33 22.18
N ILE A 98 -21.69 15.00 21.04
CA ILE A 98 -20.67 16.03 20.81
C ILE A 98 -20.73 17.15 21.86
N GLU A 99 -21.91 17.49 22.37
CA GLU A 99 -22.10 18.58 23.34
C GLU A 99 -22.20 18.14 24.81
N THR A 100 -22.38 16.84 25.07
CA THR A 100 -22.78 16.35 26.41
C THR A 100 -21.87 15.28 26.99
N ALA A 101 -21.02 14.64 26.18
CA ALA A 101 -20.11 13.59 26.64
C ALA A 101 -18.66 14.05 26.73
N ASP A 102 -17.88 13.31 27.51
CA ASP A 102 -16.43 13.43 27.53
C ASP A 102 -15.89 13.07 26.14
N LEU A 103 -15.17 13.99 25.52
CA LEU A 103 -14.54 13.82 24.21
C LEU A 103 -13.22 13.01 24.31
N SER A 104 -13.06 12.18 25.33
CA SER A 104 -11.91 11.31 25.47
C SER A 104 -12.28 10.04 26.22
N GLY A 105 -11.54 8.96 25.98
CA GLY A 105 -11.78 7.69 26.65
C GLY A 105 -10.89 6.57 26.14
N ASP A 106 -11.28 5.35 26.49
CA ASP A 106 -10.60 4.13 26.06
C ASP A 106 -11.55 3.20 25.28
N PHE A 107 -11.01 2.06 24.85
CA PHE A 107 -11.77 0.99 24.20
C PHE A 107 -11.88 -0.26 25.09
N ALA A 108 -11.88 -0.10 26.42
CA ALA A 108 -11.89 -1.23 27.35
C ALA A 108 -13.14 -2.11 27.18
N GLU A 109 -14.28 -1.51 26.84
CA GLU A 109 -15.54 -2.23 26.57
C GLU A 109 -15.42 -3.24 25.41
N GLN A 110 -14.48 -3.01 24.50
CA GLN A 110 -14.23 -3.86 23.33
C GLN A 110 -13.05 -4.84 23.57
N ASN A 111 -12.55 -4.93 24.81
CA ASN A 111 -11.31 -5.62 25.19
C ASN A 111 -10.07 -5.09 24.45
N LEU A 112 -10.02 -3.78 24.22
CA LEU A 112 -8.96 -3.09 23.50
C LEU A 112 -8.29 -2.02 24.38
N ASP A 113 -7.95 -2.39 25.62
CA ASP A 113 -7.37 -1.53 26.65
C ASP A 113 -6.04 -0.85 26.26
N LYS A 114 -5.41 -1.36 25.19
CA LYS A 114 -4.17 -0.82 24.62
C LYS A 114 -4.37 0.46 23.81
N TYR A 115 -5.60 0.87 23.53
CA TYR A 115 -5.90 2.07 22.74
C TYR A 115 -6.74 3.05 23.55
N GLU A 116 -6.44 4.33 23.35
CA GLU A 116 -7.16 5.47 23.89
C GLU A 116 -7.56 6.39 22.74
N TRP A 117 -8.66 7.11 22.90
CA TRP A 117 -9.15 8.05 21.90
C TRP A 117 -9.43 9.42 22.51
N GLU A 118 -9.27 10.43 21.68
CA GLU A 118 -9.59 11.82 21.98
C GLU A 118 -10.26 12.43 20.76
N ALA A 119 -11.31 13.21 20.99
CA ALA A 119 -12.05 13.96 20.00
C ALA A 119 -11.88 15.45 20.26
N THR A 120 -11.70 16.20 19.19
CA THR A 120 -11.59 17.66 19.24
C THR A 120 -12.56 18.24 18.23
N VAL A 121 -13.31 19.26 18.67
CA VAL A 121 -14.27 19.96 17.84
C VAL A 121 -13.75 21.36 17.59
N GLU A 122 -13.55 21.70 16.32
CA GLU A 122 -13.03 23.00 15.90
C GLU A 122 -14.02 23.70 14.96
N PRO A 123 -14.17 25.03 15.02
CA PRO A 123 -15.00 25.76 14.08
C PRO A 123 -14.37 25.73 12.68
N SER A 124 -15.17 25.40 11.65
CA SER A 124 -14.69 25.32 10.27
C SER A 124 -14.45 26.68 9.59
N GLY A 125 -14.93 27.76 10.20
CA GLY A 125 -14.98 29.10 9.61
C GLY A 125 -16.28 29.42 8.88
N GLU A 126 -17.12 28.43 8.61
CA GLU A 126 -18.48 28.59 8.08
C GLU A 126 -19.52 28.50 9.21
N GLU A 127 -20.62 29.25 9.07
CA GLU A 127 -21.71 29.21 10.04
C GLU A 127 -22.36 27.81 10.03
N ASN A 128 -22.73 27.30 11.21
CA ASN A 128 -23.43 26.01 11.36
C ASN A 128 -22.60 24.79 10.92
N LEU A 129 -21.27 24.93 10.82
CA LEU A 129 -20.38 23.85 10.39
C LEU A 129 -19.14 23.73 11.31
N GLU A 130 -18.97 22.56 11.89
CA GLU A 130 -17.85 22.23 12.78
C GLU A 130 -17.03 21.08 12.20
N ILE A 131 -15.74 21.03 12.54
CA ILE A 131 -14.83 19.95 12.22
C ILE A 131 -14.71 19.09 13.49
N LEU A 132 -15.04 17.81 13.38
CA LEU A 132 -14.77 16.81 14.40
C LEU A 132 -13.55 16.02 13.98
N THR A 133 -12.50 16.10 14.79
CA THR A 133 -11.25 15.36 14.64
C THR A 133 -11.19 14.30 15.73
N ILE A 134 -11.09 13.04 15.35
CA ILE A 134 -10.89 11.94 16.30
C ILE A 134 -9.50 11.38 16.13
N THR A 135 -8.82 11.28 17.25
CA THR A 135 -7.44 10.83 17.35
C THR A 135 -7.40 9.58 18.21
N VAL A 136 -6.79 8.51 17.69
CA VAL A 136 -6.57 7.26 18.42
C VAL A 136 -5.08 7.03 18.61
N ASN A 137 -4.71 6.82 19.87
CA ASN A 137 -3.34 6.57 20.31
C ASN A 137 -3.24 5.22 21.03
N GLN A 138 -2.01 4.75 21.18
CA GLN A 138 -1.73 3.62 22.07
C GLN A 138 -1.58 4.13 23.50
N THR A 139 -2.32 3.52 24.43
CA THR A 139 -2.36 3.90 25.84
C THR A 139 -0.96 3.91 26.44
N GLY A 140 -0.57 5.05 27.05
CA GLY A 140 0.72 5.21 27.71
C GLY A 140 1.92 5.41 26.79
N VAL A 141 1.71 5.63 25.49
CA VAL A 141 2.76 5.92 24.52
C VAL A 141 2.62 7.35 24.01
N THR A 142 3.50 8.24 24.46
CA THR A 142 3.48 9.66 24.07
C THR A 142 3.97 9.90 22.64
N GLU A 143 4.93 9.10 22.18
CA GLU A 143 5.46 9.16 20.81
C GLU A 143 5.30 7.80 20.15
N GLY A 144 4.14 7.59 19.53
CA GLY A 144 3.73 6.33 18.93
C GLY A 144 3.03 6.51 17.60
N PRO A 145 2.71 5.40 16.92
CA PRO A 145 1.81 5.45 15.78
C PRO A 145 0.44 5.95 16.25
N GLN A 146 -0.06 6.98 15.58
CA GLN A 146 -1.35 7.61 15.81
C GLN A 146 -2.18 7.52 14.53
N ALA A 147 -3.49 7.43 14.67
CA ALA A 147 -4.43 7.56 13.56
C ALA A 147 -5.44 8.66 13.84
N THR A 148 -5.70 9.49 12.85
CA THR A 148 -6.72 10.55 12.91
C THR A 148 -7.83 10.30 11.90
N PHE A 149 -9.03 10.71 12.25
CA PHE A 149 -10.20 10.71 11.38
C PHE A 149 -10.95 12.03 11.55
N ASP A 150 -11.06 12.77 10.45
CA ASP A 150 -11.63 14.12 10.46
C ASP A 150 -12.92 14.11 9.64
N GLY A 151 -13.93 14.81 10.13
CA GLY A 151 -15.18 14.96 9.40
C GLY A 151 -15.93 16.24 9.75
N LEU A 152 -16.82 16.64 8.85
CA LEU A 152 -17.61 17.85 9.00
C LEU A 152 -18.98 17.53 9.58
N ILE A 153 -19.41 18.34 10.54
CA ILE A 153 -20.68 18.20 11.24
C ILE A 153 -21.48 19.47 11.06
N PHE A 154 -22.69 19.30 10.53
CA PHE A 154 -23.64 20.38 10.39
C PHE A 154 -24.47 20.52 11.67
N LYS A 155 -24.47 21.70 12.28
CA LYS A 155 -25.35 22.05 13.39
C LYS A 155 -26.46 22.96 12.88
N PRO A 156 -27.73 22.54 12.88
CA PRO A 156 -28.79 23.40 12.38
C PRO A 156 -28.86 24.69 13.20
N PRO A 157 -29.13 25.84 12.57
CA PRO A 157 -29.32 27.08 13.30
C PRO A 157 -30.52 26.91 14.25
N ILE A 158 -30.35 27.29 15.51
CA ILE A 158 -31.47 27.44 16.42
C ILE A 158 -32.29 28.63 15.92
N GLU A 159 -33.45 28.37 15.31
CA GLU A 159 -34.39 29.43 14.96
C GLU A 159 -34.68 30.21 16.25
N GLY A 160 -34.19 31.45 16.29
CA GLY A 160 -34.35 32.33 17.44
C GLY A 160 -35.83 32.40 17.78
N GLY A 161 -36.18 31.86 18.95
CA GLY A 161 -37.50 32.03 19.52
C GLY A 161 -37.83 33.50 19.49
N ALA A 162 -38.91 33.83 18.79
CA ALA A 162 -39.57 35.12 18.90
C ALA A 162 -39.75 35.43 20.39
N GLN A 163 -39.04 36.44 20.89
CA GLN A 163 -39.44 37.18 22.09
C GLN A 163 -40.47 38.22 21.69
#